data_AF-A0A401TQM2-F1
#
_entry.id   AF-A0A401TQM2-F1
#
_cell.length_a   1.000
_cell.length_b   1.000
_cell.length_c   1.000
_cell.angle_alpha   90.00
_cell.angle_beta   90.00
_cell.angle_gamma   90.00
#
_symmetry.space_group_name_H-M   'P 1'
#
loop_
_entity.id
_entity.type
_entity.pdbx_description
1 polymer ?
#
loop_
_entity_poly.entity_id
_entity_poly.type
_entity_poly.pdbx_seq_one_letter_code
_entity_poly.pdbx_strand_id
1 'polypeptide(L)'
;SLDFSPIDDKPETVVLSEVSWSSVISVIGTKHGDTIRGNDLGNVLRGGQGANYLEGHDRRDTYVIEADKACDTINNWSSDEEWDTVHLPSDHQNLAVTVRDNGDLEIRDTVSQAGACVILQNWRGGWAWQHVTFISGDFVMFQVSNTSSRPEIKPMIVGFSGRESGVEFHLATFPGNQQIMTMLGSRHNNRLYRNERNNVLSGMGGADFLKGGGGSDTYIIDCQWTWLFPITIDNEDTKETVDFLLLPEDFEDLVFEPNLPNAYLWNRKQSPCLIILMDWFKDGAHRHLMLRSQDGVVFTLPDQYI
;
A
#
# COMPACT_ATOMS: atom_id res chain seq x y z
N SER A 1 26.01 -3.22 -5.28
CA SER A 1 25.31 -2.10 -5.93
C SER A 1 26.29 -1.39 -6.85
N LEU A 2 25.78 -0.67 -7.85
CA LEU A 2 26.52 0.25 -8.70
C LEU A 2 25.87 1.63 -8.57
N ASP A 3 26.68 2.68 -8.44
CA ASP A 3 26.20 4.04 -8.29
C ASP A 3 26.97 4.96 -9.25
N PHE A 4 26.24 5.40 -10.28
CA PHE A 4 26.73 6.30 -11.32
C PHE A 4 26.23 7.74 -11.11
N SER A 5 25.46 8.03 -10.05
CA SER A 5 24.93 9.38 -9.79
C SER A 5 26.00 10.48 -9.66
N PRO A 6 27.25 10.22 -9.24
CA PRO A 6 28.30 11.25 -9.25
C PRO A 6 28.88 11.55 -10.64
N ILE A 7 28.58 10.73 -11.66
CA ILE A 7 29.16 10.82 -13.00
C ILE A 7 28.30 11.74 -13.87
N ASP A 8 28.92 12.74 -14.49
CA ASP A 8 28.25 13.83 -15.20
C ASP A 8 28.55 13.84 -16.72
N ASP A 9 29.45 13.00 -17.21
CA ASP A 9 30.02 13.23 -18.54
C ASP A 9 29.16 12.70 -19.71
N LYS A 10 28.42 11.60 -19.51
CA LYS A 10 27.68 10.91 -20.59
C LYS A 10 26.63 9.92 -20.03
N PRO A 11 25.68 9.45 -20.87
CA PRO A 11 24.88 8.28 -20.57
C PRO A 11 25.70 7.00 -20.35
N GLU A 12 25.22 6.15 -19.46
CA GLU A 12 25.77 4.84 -19.15
C GLU A 12 24.89 3.70 -19.69
N THR A 13 25.54 2.58 -20.01
CA THR A 13 24.87 1.32 -20.36
C THR A 13 25.32 0.25 -19.38
N VAL A 14 24.40 -0.24 -18.57
CA VAL A 14 24.63 -1.21 -17.51
C VAL A 14 23.87 -2.49 -17.84
N VAL A 15 24.54 -3.64 -17.81
CA VAL A 15 23.94 -4.95 -18.09
C VAL A 15 24.37 -5.93 -17.00
N LEU A 16 23.51 -6.17 -16.01
CA LEU A 16 23.87 -6.96 -14.82
C LEU A 16 23.95 -8.46 -15.07
N SER A 17 23.47 -8.94 -16.22
CA SER A 17 23.63 -10.33 -16.66
C SER A 17 25.06 -10.68 -17.09
N GLU A 18 25.94 -9.68 -17.25
CA GLU A 18 27.37 -9.92 -17.43
C GLU A 18 27.98 -10.58 -16.18
N VAL A 19 28.91 -11.53 -16.38
CA VAL A 19 29.53 -12.32 -15.30
C VAL A 19 30.14 -11.44 -14.20
N SER A 20 30.64 -10.26 -14.56
CA SER A 20 31.25 -9.31 -13.62
C SER A 20 30.25 -8.72 -12.63
N TRP A 21 28.95 -8.69 -12.97
CA TRP A 21 27.89 -8.02 -12.21
C TRP A 21 26.72 -8.95 -11.85
N SER A 22 26.88 -10.26 -12.03
CA SER A 22 25.81 -11.25 -11.83
C SER A 22 25.26 -11.34 -10.40
N SER A 23 25.92 -10.71 -9.41
CA SER A 23 25.45 -10.62 -8.03
C SER A 23 24.97 -9.21 -7.64
N VAL A 24 25.02 -8.25 -8.56
CA VAL A 24 24.55 -6.89 -8.33
C VAL A 24 23.03 -6.89 -8.51
N ILE A 25 22.34 -6.26 -7.56
CA ILE A 25 20.87 -6.14 -7.55
C ILE A 25 20.41 -4.68 -7.45
N SER A 26 21.31 -3.72 -7.51
CA SER A 26 20.96 -2.30 -7.32
C SER A 26 21.85 -1.42 -8.17
N VAL A 27 21.21 -0.56 -8.96
CA VAL A 27 21.86 0.39 -9.87
C VAL A 27 21.22 1.76 -9.70
N ILE A 28 22.05 2.78 -9.54
CA ILE A 28 21.66 4.18 -9.63
C ILE A 28 22.36 4.76 -10.86
N GLY A 29 21.60 5.25 -11.82
CA GLY A 29 22.09 5.90 -13.03
C GLY A 29 22.59 7.33 -12.78
N THR A 30 22.99 7.96 -13.87
CA THR A 30 23.52 9.31 -13.98
C THR A 30 22.39 10.34 -14.03
N LYS A 31 22.71 11.56 -14.47
CA LYS A 31 21.72 12.58 -14.79
C LYS A 31 21.29 12.61 -16.28
N HIS A 32 21.77 11.65 -17.06
CA HIS A 32 21.51 11.51 -18.48
C HIS A 32 20.65 10.27 -18.75
N GLY A 33 20.07 10.19 -19.95
CA GLY A 33 19.23 9.04 -20.33
C GLY A 33 20.04 7.75 -20.48
N ASP A 34 20.06 6.94 -19.43
CA ASP A 34 20.83 5.71 -19.32
C ASP A 34 20.07 4.48 -19.86
N THR A 35 20.80 3.38 -20.06
CA THR A 35 20.22 2.07 -20.36
C THR A 35 20.67 1.08 -19.31
N ILE A 36 19.75 0.63 -18.45
CA ILE A 36 20.02 -0.27 -17.34
C ILE A 36 19.22 -1.56 -17.55
N ARG A 37 19.93 -2.67 -17.72
CA ARG A 37 19.38 -4.02 -17.79
C ARG A 37 19.82 -4.82 -16.58
N GLY A 38 18.87 -5.43 -15.93
CA GLY A 38 19.01 -6.26 -14.76
C GLY A 38 19.59 -7.63 -15.04
N ASN A 39 19.44 -8.52 -14.06
CA ASN A 39 19.70 -9.96 -14.14
C ASN A 39 18.50 -10.70 -13.53
N ASP A 40 18.50 -12.03 -13.58
CA ASP A 40 17.37 -12.86 -13.09
C ASP A 40 17.23 -12.90 -11.54
N LEU A 41 17.73 -11.88 -10.84
CA LEU A 41 17.55 -11.66 -9.41
C LEU A 41 16.63 -10.46 -9.21
N GLY A 42 15.97 -10.35 -8.06
CA GLY A 42 15.17 -9.16 -7.76
C GLY A 42 16.03 -7.90 -7.67
N ASN A 43 15.90 -7.01 -8.66
CA ASN A 43 16.71 -5.82 -8.86
C ASN A 43 16.00 -4.54 -8.38
N VAL A 44 16.79 -3.53 -8.02
CA VAL A 44 16.35 -2.17 -7.71
C VAL A 44 17.04 -1.21 -8.68
N LEU A 45 16.29 -0.73 -9.66
CA LEU A 45 16.79 0.05 -10.79
C LEU A 45 16.30 1.49 -10.68
N ARG A 46 17.22 2.43 -10.51
CA ARG A 46 16.96 3.87 -10.50
C ARG A 46 17.69 4.50 -11.67
N GLY A 47 16.95 4.98 -12.67
CA GLY A 47 17.53 5.58 -13.88
C GLY A 47 18.28 6.89 -13.60
N GLY A 48 17.87 7.64 -12.59
CA GLY A 48 18.37 8.99 -12.34
C GLY A 48 17.57 10.01 -13.14
N GLN A 49 18.22 11.05 -13.67
CA GLN A 49 17.53 12.05 -14.52
C GLN A 49 17.70 11.69 -16.01
N GLY A 50 16.90 12.32 -16.87
CA GLY A 50 16.93 12.05 -18.31
C GLY A 50 15.99 10.91 -18.68
N ALA A 51 15.88 10.62 -19.97
CA ALA A 51 14.98 9.56 -20.47
C ALA A 51 15.72 8.21 -20.41
N ASN A 52 15.44 7.42 -19.38
CA ASN A 52 16.13 6.16 -19.14
C ASN A 52 15.40 4.97 -19.77
N TYR A 53 16.14 3.90 -20.02
CA TYR A 53 15.61 2.58 -20.35
C TYR A 53 15.93 1.61 -19.21
N LEU A 54 14.91 1.00 -18.60
CA LEU A 54 15.04 0.08 -17.48
C LEU A 54 14.42 -1.28 -17.84
N GLU A 55 15.11 -2.37 -17.52
CA GLU A 55 14.66 -3.75 -17.75
C GLU A 55 15.14 -4.61 -16.57
N GLY A 56 14.22 -5.29 -15.90
CA GLY A 56 14.51 -6.08 -14.68
C GLY A 56 14.87 -7.54 -14.94
N HIS A 57 14.08 -8.21 -15.81
CA HIS A 57 14.06 -9.66 -16.09
C HIS A 57 13.17 -10.46 -15.11
N ASP A 58 13.61 -11.65 -14.68
CA ASP A 58 12.85 -12.52 -13.78
C ASP A 58 13.00 -12.07 -12.31
N ARG A 59 12.17 -12.64 -11.42
CA ARG A 59 11.99 -12.26 -10.02
C ARG A 59 11.33 -10.90 -9.88
N ARG A 60 11.17 -10.48 -8.62
CA ARG A 60 10.56 -9.21 -8.26
C ARG A 60 11.55 -8.08 -8.40
N ASP A 61 11.31 -7.22 -9.36
CA ASP A 61 12.07 -6.01 -9.60
C ASP A 61 11.37 -4.76 -9.06
N THR A 62 12.17 -3.73 -8.81
CA THR A 62 11.72 -2.41 -8.35
C THR A 62 12.35 -1.33 -9.21
N TYR A 63 11.50 -0.55 -9.87
CA TYR A 63 11.90 0.61 -10.66
C TYR A 63 11.59 1.89 -9.89
N VAL A 64 12.56 2.79 -9.77
CA VAL A 64 12.40 4.08 -9.09
C VAL A 64 12.51 5.20 -10.13
N ILE A 65 11.38 5.88 -10.36
CA ILE A 65 11.27 6.99 -11.31
C ILE A 65 11.55 8.30 -10.57
N GLU A 66 12.42 9.14 -11.13
CA GLU A 66 12.70 10.46 -10.59
C GLU A 66 11.72 11.52 -11.10
N ALA A 67 11.55 12.58 -10.32
CA ALA A 67 10.80 13.76 -10.73
C ALA A 67 11.63 14.57 -11.74
N ASP A 68 11.37 14.39 -13.04
CA ASP A 68 12.01 15.18 -14.08
C ASP A 68 11.08 15.44 -15.29
N LYS A 69 11.62 16.08 -16.33
CA LYS A 69 10.85 16.40 -17.55
C LYS A 69 10.87 15.29 -18.60
N ALA A 70 11.74 14.30 -18.42
CA ALA A 70 11.93 13.22 -19.36
C ALA A 70 10.98 12.06 -19.01
N CYS A 71 10.89 11.08 -19.89
CA CYS A 71 10.06 9.91 -19.65
C CYS A 71 10.94 8.68 -19.66
N ASP A 72 10.90 7.95 -18.55
CA ASP A 72 11.56 6.66 -18.46
C ASP A 72 10.76 5.59 -19.19
N THR A 73 11.46 4.65 -19.78
CA THR A 73 10.88 3.50 -20.49
C THR A 73 11.23 2.23 -19.72
N ILE A 74 10.23 1.46 -19.35
CA ILE A 74 10.38 0.18 -18.65
C ILE A 74 9.98 -0.96 -19.59
N ASN A 75 10.86 -1.95 -19.74
CA ASN A 75 10.49 -3.25 -20.27
C ASN A 75 10.26 -4.22 -19.09
N ASN A 76 8.99 -4.47 -18.78
CA ASN A 76 8.57 -5.33 -17.67
C ASN A 76 8.33 -6.78 -18.13
N TRP A 77 9.06 -7.27 -19.13
CA TRP A 77 8.91 -8.64 -19.58
C TRP A 77 9.60 -9.62 -18.62
N SER A 78 8.85 -10.59 -18.08
CA SER A 78 9.45 -11.73 -17.37
C SER A 78 8.84 -13.07 -17.77
N SER A 79 9.57 -14.15 -17.50
CA SER A 79 9.13 -15.51 -17.77
C SER A 79 8.43 -16.17 -16.58
N ASP A 80 8.72 -15.70 -15.37
CA ASP A 80 8.13 -16.18 -14.12
C ASP A 80 6.85 -15.45 -13.71
N GLU A 81 6.57 -14.30 -14.34
CA GLU A 81 5.41 -13.44 -14.09
C GLU A 81 5.30 -13.00 -12.62
N GLU A 82 6.43 -12.94 -11.90
CA GLU A 82 6.49 -12.42 -10.54
C GLU A 82 6.17 -10.92 -10.52
N TRP A 83 5.49 -10.48 -9.46
CA TRP A 83 5.03 -9.09 -9.38
C TRP A 83 6.15 -8.11 -9.15
N ASP A 84 6.26 -7.12 -10.03
CA ASP A 84 7.20 -6.01 -9.98
C ASP A 84 6.58 -4.74 -9.38
N THR A 85 7.44 -3.79 -9.02
CA THR A 85 7.02 -2.52 -8.41
C THR A 85 7.62 -1.31 -9.13
N VAL A 86 6.81 -0.30 -9.42
CA VAL A 86 7.26 1.00 -9.94
C VAL A 86 6.91 2.09 -8.94
N HIS A 87 7.93 2.76 -8.40
CA HIS A 87 7.77 3.94 -7.55
C HIS A 87 7.74 5.20 -8.41
N LEU A 88 6.67 5.98 -8.26
CA LEU A 88 6.46 7.24 -8.96
C LEU A 88 6.63 8.40 -7.96
N PRO A 89 7.21 9.54 -8.40
CA PRO A 89 7.41 10.70 -7.53
C PRO A 89 6.14 11.52 -7.28
N SER A 90 5.09 11.30 -8.08
CA SER A 90 3.87 12.12 -8.08
C SER A 90 2.74 11.49 -7.27
N ASP A 91 1.91 12.34 -6.66
CA ASP A 91 0.70 11.94 -5.96
C ASP A 91 -0.30 11.27 -6.91
N HIS A 92 -1.00 10.24 -6.41
CA HIS A 92 -1.94 9.43 -7.19
C HIS A 92 -3.00 10.25 -7.92
N GLN A 93 -3.53 11.30 -7.26
CA GLN A 93 -4.58 12.16 -7.82
C GLN A 93 -4.15 12.97 -9.06
N ASN A 94 -2.84 13.15 -9.28
CA ASN A 94 -2.30 13.90 -10.41
C ASN A 94 -2.00 13.02 -11.63
N LEU A 95 -2.00 11.70 -11.43
CA LEU A 95 -1.60 10.73 -12.44
C LEU A 95 -2.75 10.49 -13.43
N ALA A 96 -2.41 10.52 -14.71
CA ALA A 96 -3.26 10.05 -15.79
C ALA A 96 -2.58 8.90 -16.53
N VAL A 97 -3.39 8.04 -17.13
CA VAL A 97 -2.92 6.88 -17.87
C VAL A 97 -3.47 6.88 -19.29
N THR A 98 -2.61 6.54 -20.25
CA THR A 98 -2.98 6.48 -21.67
C THR A 98 -2.28 5.29 -22.31
N VAL A 99 -2.98 4.55 -23.18
CA VAL A 99 -2.31 3.56 -24.04
C VAL A 99 -1.99 4.24 -25.37
N ARG A 100 -0.73 4.23 -25.74
CA ARG A 100 -0.21 4.81 -27.00
C ARG A 100 -0.59 3.93 -28.19
N ASP A 101 -0.50 4.50 -29.39
CA ASP A 101 -0.84 3.80 -30.65
C ASP A 101 0.00 2.54 -30.89
N ASN A 102 1.24 2.52 -30.39
CA ASN A 102 2.14 1.37 -30.49
C ASN A 102 1.84 0.27 -29.44
N GLY A 103 0.85 0.47 -28.57
CA GLY A 103 0.45 -0.49 -27.54
C GLY A 103 1.16 -0.33 -26.20
N ASP A 104 2.05 0.65 -26.05
CA ASP A 104 2.71 0.98 -24.78
C ASP A 104 1.75 1.69 -23.83
N LEU A 105 1.97 1.53 -22.52
CA LEU A 105 1.25 2.26 -21.49
C LEU A 105 2.06 3.48 -21.05
N GLU A 106 1.47 4.65 -21.07
CA GLU A 106 2.05 5.87 -20.50
C GLU A 106 1.30 6.26 -19.23
N ILE A 107 2.05 6.46 -18.14
CA ILE A 107 1.57 7.08 -16.91
C ILE A 107 2.29 8.42 -16.76
N ARG A 108 1.51 9.49 -16.57
CA ARG A 108 2.04 10.86 -16.52
C ARG A 108 1.36 11.70 -15.44
N ASP A 109 2.13 12.52 -14.75
CA ASP A 109 1.65 13.62 -13.93
C ASP A 109 1.11 14.75 -14.81
N THR A 110 -0.16 15.09 -14.63
CA THR A 110 -0.86 16.12 -15.41
C THR A 110 -0.82 17.52 -14.80
N VAL A 111 -0.27 17.64 -13.59
CA VAL A 111 -0.18 18.89 -12.82
C VAL A 111 1.23 19.44 -12.85
N SER A 112 2.25 18.60 -12.64
CA SER A 112 3.66 18.98 -12.66
C SER A 112 4.37 18.48 -13.92
N GLN A 113 4.93 19.40 -14.71
CA GLN A 113 5.76 19.05 -15.87
C GLN A 113 7.09 18.37 -15.50
N ALA A 114 7.48 18.44 -14.23
CA ALA A 114 8.63 17.72 -13.68
C ALA A 114 8.18 16.55 -12.78
N GLY A 115 6.91 16.16 -12.85
CA GLY A 115 6.38 15.01 -12.11
C GLY A 115 6.68 13.69 -12.82
N ALA A 116 5.98 12.64 -12.45
CA ALA A 116 6.12 11.32 -13.03
C ALA A 116 5.89 11.34 -14.56
N CYS A 117 6.81 10.75 -15.32
CA CYS A 117 6.53 10.25 -16.66
C CYS A 117 7.19 8.90 -16.87
N VAL A 118 6.38 7.86 -17.09
CA VAL A 118 6.88 6.51 -17.33
C VAL A 118 6.10 5.84 -18.46
N ILE A 119 6.81 5.08 -19.28
CA ILE A 119 6.30 4.34 -20.43
C ILE A 119 6.62 2.86 -20.22
N LEU A 120 5.59 2.02 -20.12
CA LEU A 120 5.77 0.57 -20.04
C LEU A 120 5.60 -0.02 -21.44
N GLN A 121 6.65 -0.65 -21.92
CA GLN A 121 6.71 -1.21 -23.26
C GLN A 121 5.79 -2.40 -23.41
N ASN A 122 5.17 -2.51 -24.59
CA ASN A 122 4.38 -3.67 -24.99
C ASN A 122 3.32 -4.06 -23.95
N TRP A 123 2.68 -3.08 -23.32
CA TRP A 123 1.64 -3.31 -22.31
C TRP A 123 0.52 -4.22 -22.82
N ARG A 124 0.17 -4.12 -24.12
CA ARG A 124 -0.82 -5.00 -24.76
C ARG A 124 -0.33 -6.43 -25.04
N GLY A 125 0.95 -6.71 -24.80
CA GLY A 125 1.59 -8.02 -24.97
C GLY A 125 1.05 -9.10 -24.02
N GLY A 126 0.27 -8.70 -23.01
CA GLY A 126 -0.43 -9.60 -22.11
C GLY A 126 0.25 -9.69 -20.75
N TRP A 127 -0.04 -10.78 -20.04
CA TRP A 127 0.28 -10.89 -18.61
C TRP A 127 1.79 -10.77 -18.32
N ALA A 128 2.64 -11.32 -19.19
CA ALA A 128 4.09 -11.21 -19.13
C ALA A 128 4.65 -9.78 -19.21
N TRP A 129 3.84 -8.73 -19.42
CA TRP A 129 4.25 -7.32 -19.31
C TRP A 129 3.42 -6.53 -18.29
N GLN A 130 2.42 -7.16 -17.68
CA GLN A 130 1.38 -6.51 -16.88
C GLN A 130 1.45 -6.88 -15.39
N HIS A 131 2.38 -7.73 -14.99
CA HIS A 131 2.63 -8.15 -13.60
C HIS A 131 3.35 -7.05 -12.80
N VAL A 132 2.78 -5.85 -12.78
CA VAL A 132 3.39 -4.66 -12.14
C VAL A 132 2.39 -3.91 -11.27
N THR A 133 2.86 -3.48 -10.10
CA THR A 133 2.15 -2.59 -9.19
C THR A 133 2.86 -1.25 -9.11
N PHE A 134 2.11 -0.17 -9.02
CA PHE A 134 2.65 1.19 -8.91
C PHE A 134 2.45 1.72 -7.51
N ILE A 135 3.41 2.51 -7.04
CA ILE A 135 3.35 3.24 -5.77
C ILE A 135 3.54 4.72 -6.08
N SER A 136 2.52 5.53 -5.81
CA SER A 136 2.61 6.98 -5.97
C SER A 136 3.41 7.65 -4.84
N GLY A 137 3.75 8.93 -5.02
CA GLY A 137 4.47 9.74 -4.02
C GLY A 137 3.72 9.91 -2.70
N ASP A 138 2.39 9.82 -2.74
CA ASP A 138 1.49 9.78 -1.57
C ASP A 138 1.18 8.36 -1.06
N PHE A 139 1.99 7.37 -1.46
CA PHE A 139 1.97 5.97 -0.98
C PHE A 139 0.67 5.21 -1.29
N VAL A 140 -0.04 5.60 -2.34
CA VAL A 140 -1.15 4.81 -2.88
C VAL A 140 -0.59 3.74 -3.79
N MET A 141 -0.86 2.48 -3.47
CA MET A 141 -0.59 1.36 -4.36
C MET A 141 -1.77 1.18 -5.32
N PHE A 142 -1.47 1.15 -6.61
CA PHE A 142 -2.48 1.01 -7.64
C PHE A 142 -2.00 0.10 -8.77
N GLN A 143 -2.96 -0.41 -9.52
CA GLN A 143 -2.74 -1.12 -10.77
C GLN A 143 -3.37 -0.34 -11.92
N VAL A 144 -3.02 -0.72 -13.15
CA VAL A 144 -3.68 -0.20 -14.34
C VAL A 144 -4.46 -1.33 -15.00
N SER A 145 -5.65 -1.03 -15.49
CA SER A 145 -6.46 -2.03 -16.19
C SER A 145 -5.73 -2.60 -17.42
N ASN A 146 -5.64 -3.93 -17.50
CA ASN A 146 -4.88 -4.67 -18.50
C ASN A 146 -5.55 -4.84 -19.88
N THR A 147 -6.88 -4.90 -19.93
CA THR A 147 -7.62 -5.30 -21.15
C THR A 147 -8.51 -4.19 -21.74
N SER A 148 -8.57 -3.03 -21.09
CA SER A 148 -9.43 -1.94 -21.54
C SER A 148 -8.84 -1.18 -22.74
N SER A 149 -9.70 -0.77 -23.68
CA SER A 149 -9.33 0.22 -24.71
C SER A 149 -9.11 1.62 -24.12
N ARG A 150 -9.63 1.86 -22.91
CA ARG A 150 -9.41 3.04 -22.09
C ARG A 150 -8.81 2.60 -20.75
N PRO A 151 -7.47 2.60 -20.59
CA PRO A 151 -6.87 2.17 -19.35
C PRO A 151 -7.37 3.02 -18.18
N GLU A 152 -7.57 2.40 -17.04
CA GLU A 152 -7.96 3.08 -15.80
C GLU A 152 -6.96 2.75 -14.70
N ILE A 153 -6.60 3.77 -13.92
CA ILE A 153 -5.87 3.60 -12.66
C ILE A 153 -6.84 3.03 -11.63
N LYS A 154 -6.45 1.92 -11.02
CA LYS A 154 -7.21 1.19 -10.02
C LYS A 154 -6.46 1.19 -8.68
N PRO A 155 -6.76 2.12 -7.77
CA PRO A 155 -6.14 2.12 -6.46
C PRO A 155 -6.61 0.91 -5.66
N MET A 156 -5.67 0.25 -4.98
CA MET A 156 -5.93 -0.99 -4.23
C MET A 156 -5.67 -0.80 -2.73
N ILE A 157 -4.55 -0.15 -2.41
CA ILE A 157 -4.09 0.04 -1.04
C ILE A 157 -3.71 1.51 -0.89
N VAL A 158 -4.15 2.13 0.20
CA VAL A 158 -3.64 3.43 0.63
C VAL A 158 -2.82 3.18 1.89
N GLY A 159 -1.52 3.46 1.84
CA GLY A 159 -0.62 3.28 2.97
C GLY A 159 -0.03 4.59 3.45
N PHE A 160 0.20 4.74 4.75
CA PHE A 160 0.85 5.92 5.33
C PHE A 160 2.08 5.54 6.16
N SER A 161 2.61 4.32 5.96
CA SER A 161 3.69 3.74 6.76
C SER A 161 4.97 4.59 6.76
N GLY A 162 5.20 5.39 5.72
CA GLY A 162 6.34 6.31 5.59
C GLY A 162 6.13 7.69 6.20
N ARG A 163 4.97 7.99 6.79
CA ARG A 163 4.72 9.30 7.41
C ARG A 163 5.26 9.38 8.83
N GLU A 164 5.97 10.48 9.10
CA GLU A 164 6.49 10.86 10.42
C GLU A 164 5.44 11.55 11.31
N SER A 165 4.16 11.40 10.96
CA SER A 165 3.03 11.93 11.74
C SER A 165 1.80 11.05 11.57
N GLY A 166 0.84 11.22 12.48
CA GLY A 166 -0.49 10.63 12.37
C GLY A 166 -1.22 11.16 11.14
N VAL A 167 -2.16 10.36 10.62
CA VAL A 167 -3.03 10.78 9.52
C VAL A 167 -4.50 10.77 9.90
N GLU A 168 -5.25 11.76 9.43
CA GLU A 168 -6.71 11.69 9.37
C GLU A 168 -7.11 11.53 7.92
N PHE A 169 -7.78 10.42 7.59
CA PHE A 169 -8.11 10.08 6.22
C PHE A 169 -9.51 9.49 6.09
N HIS A 170 -10.30 10.06 5.17
CA HIS A 170 -11.64 9.61 4.85
C HIS A 170 -11.67 8.99 3.46
N LEU A 171 -11.73 7.66 3.40
CA LEU A 171 -11.77 6.94 2.13
C LEU A 171 -13.01 7.28 1.30
N ALA A 172 -14.16 7.51 1.94
CA ALA A 172 -15.40 7.81 1.24
C ALA A 172 -15.32 9.03 0.30
N THR A 173 -14.40 9.96 0.53
CA THR A 173 -14.18 11.14 -0.31
C THR A 173 -13.01 10.99 -1.30
N PHE A 174 -12.25 9.89 -1.23
CA PHE A 174 -11.10 9.66 -2.10
C PHE A 174 -11.52 9.20 -3.51
N PRO A 175 -10.92 9.72 -4.59
CA PRO A 175 -11.18 9.24 -5.95
C PRO A 175 -10.87 7.75 -6.13
N GLY A 176 -11.80 6.99 -6.72
CA GLY A 176 -11.62 5.54 -6.88
C GLY A 176 -11.81 4.73 -5.60
N ASN A 177 -12.36 5.32 -4.54
CA ASN A 177 -12.53 4.66 -3.24
C ASN A 177 -13.20 3.28 -3.28
N GLN A 178 -14.07 3.01 -4.26
CA GLN A 178 -14.78 1.74 -4.34
C GLN A 178 -13.87 0.54 -4.68
N GLN A 179 -12.64 0.79 -5.12
CA GLN A 179 -11.67 -0.24 -5.49
C GLN A 179 -10.61 -0.47 -4.41
N ILE A 180 -10.51 0.45 -3.43
CA ILE A 180 -9.53 0.35 -2.35
C ILE A 180 -10.08 -0.60 -1.29
N MET A 181 -9.38 -1.72 -1.12
CA MET A 181 -9.75 -2.75 -0.15
C MET A 181 -8.93 -2.66 1.13
N THR A 182 -7.76 -1.99 1.11
CA THR A 182 -6.86 -1.97 2.27
C THR A 182 -6.43 -0.55 2.65
N MET A 183 -6.37 -0.25 3.95
CA MET A 183 -5.68 0.90 4.52
C MET A 183 -4.58 0.45 5.45
N LEU A 184 -3.45 1.11 5.34
CA LEU A 184 -2.37 1.01 6.30
C LEU A 184 -2.10 2.42 6.83
N GLY A 185 -2.21 2.64 8.14
CA GLY A 185 -1.88 3.89 8.81
C GLY A 185 -0.38 4.17 8.84
N SER A 186 0.03 5.13 9.68
CA SER A 186 1.44 5.34 10.01
C SER A 186 1.74 4.79 11.41
N ARG A 187 3.00 4.76 11.84
CA ARG A 187 3.38 4.35 13.21
C ARG A 187 2.90 5.31 14.32
N HIS A 188 2.14 6.34 13.96
CA HIS A 188 1.66 7.41 14.83
C HIS A 188 0.13 7.35 14.94
N ASN A 189 -0.47 8.21 15.75
CA ASN A 189 -1.91 8.20 16.00
C ASN A 189 -2.74 8.57 14.75
N ASN A 190 -3.50 7.62 14.21
CA ASN A 190 -4.30 7.82 13.01
C ASN A 190 -5.80 7.95 13.30
N ARG A 191 -6.54 8.53 12.36
CA ARG A 191 -8.01 8.54 12.30
C ARG A 191 -8.41 8.09 10.90
N LEU A 192 -8.78 6.83 10.76
CA LEU A 192 -9.06 6.19 9.47
C LEU A 192 -10.56 5.90 9.36
N TYR A 193 -11.21 6.54 8.39
CA TYR A 193 -12.62 6.37 8.08
C TYR A 193 -12.75 5.72 6.70
N ARG A 194 -13.45 4.60 6.62
CA ARG A 194 -13.54 3.81 5.38
C ARG A 194 -14.87 4.02 4.64
N ASN A 195 -15.13 3.19 3.63
CA ASN A 195 -16.26 3.33 2.71
C ASN A 195 -17.34 2.28 3.04
N GLU A 196 -18.37 2.17 2.19
CA GLU A 196 -19.46 1.19 2.34
C GLU A 196 -19.14 -0.20 1.72
N ARG A 197 -17.87 -0.52 1.52
CA ARG A 197 -17.38 -1.80 0.96
C ARG A 197 -16.66 -2.59 2.03
N ASN A 198 -16.27 -3.82 1.71
CA ASN A 198 -15.44 -4.63 2.61
C ASN A 198 -14.02 -4.04 2.67
N ASN A 199 -13.57 -3.62 3.85
CA ASN A 199 -12.26 -3.02 4.04
C ASN A 199 -11.36 -3.84 4.96
N VAL A 200 -10.05 -3.74 4.75
CA VAL A 200 -9.02 -4.16 5.69
C VAL A 200 -8.33 -2.92 6.22
N LEU A 201 -8.30 -2.74 7.53
CA LEU A 201 -7.72 -1.58 8.20
C LEU A 201 -6.61 -2.01 9.16
N SER A 202 -5.47 -1.34 9.10
CA SER A 202 -4.42 -1.46 10.10
C SER A 202 -3.90 -0.09 10.46
N GLY A 203 -3.86 0.25 11.75
CA GLY A 203 -3.24 1.47 12.23
C GLY A 203 -1.71 1.48 12.08
N MET A 204 -1.07 0.30 12.15
CA MET A 204 0.40 0.12 12.14
C MET A 204 1.13 0.64 13.40
N GLY A 205 0.40 0.89 14.48
CA GLY A 205 0.91 1.32 15.78
C GLY A 205 0.43 2.72 16.17
N GLY A 206 0.70 3.12 17.41
CA GLY A 206 0.16 4.36 17.95
C GLY A 206 -1.30 4.24 18.39
N ALA A 207 -1.92 5.38 18.73
CA ALA A 207 -3.30 5.44 19.19
C ALA A 207 -4.23 5.77 18.03
N ASP A 208 -4.89 4.75 17.50
CA ASP A 208 -5.69 4.89 16.30
C ASP A 208 -7.18 4.99 16.59
N PHE A 209 -7.89 5.73 15.76
CA PHE A 209 -9.35 5.63 15.60
C PHE A 209 -9.64 4.98 14.26
N LEU A 210 -10.28 3.81 14.25
CA LEU A 210 -10.57 3.04 13.05
C LEU A 210 -12.08 2.87 12.90
N LYS A 211 -12.64 3.30 11.76
CA LYS A 211 -14.04 3.09 11.37
C LYS A 211 -14.13 2.40 10.02
N GLY A 212 -14.65 1.17 9.99
CA GLY A 212 -14.81 0.35 8.79
C GLY A 212 -15.92 0.83 7.85
N GLY A 213 -16.97 1.44 8.41
CA GLY A 213 -18.11 1.87 7.61
C GLY A 213 -19.08 0.72 7.40
N GLY A 214 -19.63 0.60 6.20
CA GLY A 214 -20.57 -0.49 5.89
C GLY A 214 -19.88 -1.63 5.15
N GLY A 215 -20.46 -2.84 5.23
CA GLY A 215 -19.87 -4.04 4.61
C GLY A 215 -19.11 -4.90 5.62
N SER A 216 -18.42 -5.93 5.13
CA SER A 216 -17.67 -6.83 6.01
C SER A 216 -16.22 -6.39 6.10
N ASP A 217 -15.88 -5.76 7.22
CA ASP A 217 -14.60 -5.15 7.49
C ASP A 217 -13.69 -6.05 8.34
N THR A 218 -12.39 -5.83 8.24
CA THR A 218 -11.36 -6.50 9.04
C THR A 218 -10.40 -5.47 9.62
N TYR A 219 -10.36 -5.37 10.94
CA TYR A 219 -9.45 -4.53 11.70
C TYR A 219 -8.27 -5.38 12.18
N ILE A 220 -7.06 -4.96 11.83
CA ILE A 220 -5.81 -5.60 12.26
C ILE A 220 -5.17 -4.69 13.30
N ILE A 221 -5.02 -5.21 14.52
CA ILE A 221 -4.50 -4.44 15.65
C ILE A 221 -3.00 -4.67 15.79
N ASP A 222 -2.26 -3.57 15.76
CA ASP A 222 -0.84 -3.52 16.11
C ASP A 222 -0.67 -2.61 17.32
N CYS A 223 -0.23 -3.20 18.44
CA CYS A 223 -0.16 -2.51 19.72
C CYS A 223 1.23 -1.94 20.05
N GLN A 224 2.09 -1.74 19.04
CA GLN A 224 3.35 -1.02 19.21
C GLN A 224 3.13 0.37 19.84
N TRP A 225 3.77 0.62 21.00
CA TRP A 225 3.81 1.90 21.72
C TRP A 225 2.50 2.36 22.41
N THR A 226 1.54 1.46 22.67
CA THR A 226 0.17 1.80 23.12
C THR A 226 -0.04 1.96 24.65
N TRP A 227 1.02 1.95 25.48
CA TRP A 227 0.86 1.86 26.96
C TRP A 227 0.05 3.03 27.58
N LEU A 228 -0.02 4.17 26.90
CA LEU A 228 -0.76 5.33 27.39
C LEU A 228 -1.94 5.73 26.51
N PHE A 229 -2.14 5.06 25.37
CA PHE A 229 -3.09 5.52 24.37
C PHE A 229 -3.82 4.35 23.70
N PRO A 230 -5.16 4.30 23.79
CA PRO A 230 -5.95 3.20 23.27
C PRO A 230 -6.13 3.26 21.76
N ILE A 231 -6.32 2.09 21.15
CA ILE A 231 -6.89 1.97 19.81
C ILE A 231 -8.41 1.93 19.96
N THR A 232 -9.11 2.82 19.26
CA THR A 232 -10.58 2.91 19.28
C THR A 232 -11.14 2.37 17.97
N ILE A 233 -12.04 1.40 18.06
CA ILE A 233 -12.78 0.83 16.93
C ILE A 233 -14.21 1.33 17.00
N ASP A 234 -14.63 2.04 15.95
CA ASP A 234 -16.03 2.39 15.70
C ASP A 234 -16.57 1.42 14.65
N ASN A 235 -17.28 0.41 15.12
CA ASN A 235 -17.84 -0.65 14.29
C ASN A 235 -19.28 -0.37 13.86
N GLU A 236 -19.67 0.91 13.74
CA GLU A 236 -21.04 1.29 13.35
C GLU A 236 -21.38 0.89 11.90
N ASP A 237 -22.23 -0.14 11.72
CA ASP A 237 -22.95 -0.41 10.47
C ASP A 237 -24.43 -0.74 10.72
N THR A 238 -25.31 0.06 10.13
CA THR A 238 -26.78 -0.17 10.14
C THR A 238 -27.23 -1.48 9.50
N LYS A 239 -26.40 -2.13 8.66
CA LYS A 239 -26.71 -3.42 8.02
C LYS A 239 -26.30 -4.62 8.88
N GLU A 240 -25.55 -4.38 9.94
CA GLU A 240 -25.01 -5.37 10.86
C GLU A 240 -24.25 -6.51 10.17
N THR A 241 -23.51 -6.19 9.09
CA THR A 241 -22.63 -7.17 8.45
C THR A 241 -21.50 -7.55 9.40
N VAL A 242 -21.17 -8.85 9.43
CA VAL A 242 -20.17 -9.36 10.36
C VAL A 242 -18.79 -8.83 9.97
N ASP A 243 -18.12 -8.23 10.95
CA ASP A 243 -16.75 -7.74 10.85
C ASP A 243 -15.80 -8.59 11.68
N PHE A 244 -14.51 -8.44 11.43
CA PHE A 244 -13.46 -9.15 12.15
C PHE A 244 -12.49 -8.19 12.83
N LEU A 245 -12.17 -8.46 14.09
CA LEU A 245 -11.07 -7.82 14.82
C LEU A 245 -9.97 -8.86 15.07
N LEU A 246 -8.82 -8.68 14.44
CA LEU A 246 -7.66 -9.53 14.61
C LEU A 246 -6.75 -8.94 15.68
N LEU A 247 -6.58 -9.69 16.77
CA LEU A 247 -5.86 -9.28 17.96
C LEU A 247 -4.42 -9.85 17.93
N PRO A 248 -3.42 -9.09 18.41
CA PRO A 248 -2.04 -9.56 18.47
C PRO A 248 -1.76 -10.40 19.72
N GLU A 249 -2.79 -10.72 20.52
CA GLU A 249 -2.66 -11.37 21.83
C GLU A 249 -3.35 -12.74 21.83
N ASP A 250 -2.83 -13.68 22.62
CA ASP A 250 -3.43 -14.99 22.86
C ASP A 250 -4.73 -14.88 23.66
N PHE A 251 -5.68 -15.77 23.41
CA PHE A 251 -7.02 -15.69 24.01
C PHE A 251 -6.99 -15.71 25.54
N GLU A 252 -6.12 -16.52 26.12
CA GLU A 252 -6.04 -16.66 27.58
C GLU A 252 -5.70 -15.34 28.29
N ASP A 253 -5.00 -14.42 27.62
CA ASP A 253 -4.48 -13.19 28.23
C ASP A 253 -5.38 -11.98 28.06
N LEU A 254 -6.39 -12.10 27.21
CA LEU A 254 -7.36 -11.07 26.97
C LEU A 254 -8.30 -10.90 28.17
N VAL A 255 -8.48 -9.65 28.58
CA VAL A 255 -9.43 -9.23 29.60
C VAL A 255 -10.44 -8.32 28.94
N PHE A 256 -11.71 -8.68 29.09
CA PHE A 256 -12.85 -7.85 28.71
C PHE A 256 -13.36 -7.10 29.94
N GLU A 257 -13.57 -5.80 29.78
CA GLU A 257 -14.09 -4.91 30.81
C GLU A 257 -15.21 -4.02 30.23
N PRO A 258 -16.45 -4.20 30.68
CA PRO A 258 -17.55 -3.30 30.33
C PRO A 258 -17.36 -1.90 30.91
N ASN A 259 -17.50 -0.85 30.09
CA ASN A 259 -17.46 0.54 30.56
C ASN A 259 -18.34 1.43 29.67
N LEU A 260 -19.62 1.49 30.03
CA LEU A 260 -20.71 2.05 29.23
C LEU A 260 -20.38 3.48 28.72
N PRO A 261 -20.68 3.78 27.44
CA PRO A 261 -21.33 2.91 26.45
C PRO A 261 -20.38 1.93 25.73
N ASN A 262 -19.08 1.94 26.06
CA ASN A 262 -18.04 1.22 25.34
C ASN A 262 -17.70 -0.13 25.99
N ALA A 263 -16.98 -0.97 25.26
CA ALA A 263 -16.31 -2.14 25.80
C ALA A 263 -14.79 -1.97 25.70
N TYR A 264 -14.07 -2.43 26.73
CA TYR A 264 -12.62 -2.35 26.81
C TYR A 264 -12.06 -3.76 26.71
N LEU A 265 -11.02 -3.93 25.90
CA LEU A 265 -10.28 -5.16 25.76
C LEU A 265 -8.80 -4.86 25.97
N TRP A 266 -8.16 -5.56 26.90
CA TRP A 266 -6.77 -5.34 27.23
C TRP A 266 -6.07 -6.63 27.63
N ASN A 267 -4.73 -6.63 27.60
CA ASN A 267 -3.95 -7.82 27.97
C ASN A 267 -3.45 -7.73 29.43
N ARG A 268 -3.72 -8.78 30.22
CA ARG A 268 -3.34 -8.85 31.66
C ARG A 268 -1.84 -9.00 31.96
N LYS A 269 -1.02 -9.46 31.01
CA LYS A 269 0.43 -9.70 31.16
C LYS A 269 1.28 -8.43 30.96
N GLN A 270 0.73 -7.24 31.22
CA GLN A 270 1.40 -5.93 31.03
C GLN A 270 1.76 -5.61 29.56
N SER A 271 1.01 -6.16 28.60
CA SER A 271 1.11 -5.66 27.22
C SER A 271 0.44 -4.28 27.13
N PRO A 272 0.99 -3.34 26.35
CA PRO A 272 0.47 -1.98 26.19
C PRO A 272 -0.90 -1.91 25.49
N CYS A 273 -1.43 -3.04 25.02
CA CYS A 273 -2.57 -3.10 24.12
C CYS A 273 -3.90 -2.85 24.85
N LEU A 274 -4.41 -1.62 24.78
CA LEU A 274 -5.78 -1.29 25.16
C LEU A 274 -6.61 -0.97 23.92
N ILE A 275 -7.69 -1.71 23.73
CA ILE A 275 -8.65 -1.53 22.64
C ILE A 275 -9.99 -1.09 23.24
N ILE A 276 -10.55 -0.02 22.69
CA ILE A 276 -11.88 0.48 23.01
C ILE A 276 -12.79 0.16 21.84
N LEU A 277 -13.83 -0.65 22.09
CA LEU A 277 -14.94 -0.83 21.15
C LEU A 277 -15.99 0.22 21.46
N MET A 278 -16.05 1.23 20.61
CA MET A 278 -16.92 2.39 20.80
C MET A 278 -18.39 1.99 20.69
N ASP A 279 -19.20 2.52 21.60
CA ASP A 279 -20.65 2.35 21.61
C ASP A 279 -21.14 0.89 21.60
N TRP A 280 -20.30 -0.08 21.99
CA TRP A 280 -20.62 -1.51 22.02
C TRP A 280 -21.97 -1.82 22.70
N PHE A 281 -22.28 -1.16 23.81
CA PHE A 281 -23.51 -1.41 24.57
C PHE A 281 -24.72 -0.57 24.11
N LYS A 282 -24.60 0.19 23.02
CA LYS A 282 -25.67 1.05 22.51
C LYS A 282 -26.73 0.27 21.73
N ASP A 283 -26.33 -0.48 20.70
CA ASP A 283 -27.23 -1.21 19.80
C ASP A 283 -26.50 -2.29 18.96
N GLY A 284 -27.26 -3.04 18.15
CA GLY A 284 -26.73 -4.10 17.29
C GLY A 284 -25.77 -3.59 16.21
N ALA A 285 -25.94 -2.34 15.78
CA ALA A 285 -25.12 -1.69 14.77
C ALA A 285 -23.67 -1.46 15.21
N HIS A 286 -23.31 -1.69 16.47
CA HIS A 286 -21.92 -1.63 16.95
C HIS A 286 -21.40 -3.00 17.43
N ARG A 287 -22.26 -4.04 17.45
CA ARG A 287 -21.96 -5.35 18.08
C ARG A 287 -21.71 -6.50 17.10
N HIS A 288 -21.72 -6.24 15.80
CA HIS A 288 -21.49 -7.23 14.76
C HIS A 288 -19.99 -7.53 14.52
N LEU A 289 -19.19 -7.62 15.59
CA LEU A 289 -17.75 -7.85 15.52
C LEU A 289 -17.38 -9.23 16.06
N MET A 290 -16.73 -10.05 15.24
CA MET A 290 -16.08 -11.29 15.64
C MET A 290 -14.60 -11.03 15.94
N LEU A 291 -14.13 -11.45 17.11
CA LEU A 291 -12.76 -11.27 17.53
C LEU A 291 -11.98 -12.56 17.29
N ARG A 292 -10.77 -12.43 16.77
CA ARG A 292 -9.83 -13.55 16.61
C ARG A 292 -8.51 -13.20 17.28
N SER A 293 -8.11 -14.04 18.22
CA SER A 293 -6.83 -13.98 18.94
C SER A 293 -5.67 -14.54 18.11
N GLN A 294 -4.44 -14.28 18.55
CA GLN A 294 -3.21 -14.69 17.88
C GLN A 294 -3.09 -16.23 17.76
N ASP A 295 -3.45 -16.95 18.82
CA ASP A 295 -3.50 -18.43 18.88
C ASP A 295 -4.67 -19.03 18.07
N GLY A 296 -5.51 -18.19 17.46
CA GLY A 296 -6.53 -18.59 16.50
C GLY A 296 -7.91 -18.85 17.08
N VAL A 297 -8.15 -18.57 18.36
CA VAL A 297 -9.49 -18.66 18.95
C VAL A 297 -10.36 -17.53 18.43
N VAL A 298 -11.55 -17.88 17.90
CA VAL A 298 -12.57 -16.94 17.43
C VAL A 298 -13.70 -16.87 18.45
N PHE A 299 -14.10 -15.66 18.85
CA PHE A 299 -15.07 -15.41 19.90
C PHE A 299 -15.84 -14.10 19.69
N THR A 300 -16.91 -13.91 20.46
CA THR A 300 -17.68 -12.66 20.54
C THR A 300 -17.68 -12.17 21.97
N LEU A 301 -18.00 -10.88 22.17
CA LEU A 301 -18.12 -10.30 23.51
C LEU A 301 -19.59 -10.30 23.99
N PRO A 302 -19.82 -10.25 25.32
CA PRO A 302 -21.16 -10.13 25.89
C PRO A 302 -21.89 -8.85 25.44
N ASP A 303 -23.22 -8.93 25.33
CA ASP A 303 -24.12 -7.82 24.99
C ASP A 303 -24.72 -7.11 26.22
N GLN A 304 -24.45 -7.62 27.42
CA GLN A 304 -24.95 -7.09 28.69
C GLN A 304 -23.83 -6.92 29.73
N TYR A 305 -24.03 -5.96 30.64
CA TYR A 305 -23.20 -5.77 31.83
C TYR A 305 -23.59 -6.87 32.84
N ILE A 306 -22.74 -7.86 33.06
CA ILE A 306 -22.94 -8.92 34.06
C ILE A 306 -22.07 -8.64 35.29
#